data_AF-A0A133XNL2-F1
#
_entry.id   AF-A0A133XNL2-F1
#
_cell.length_a   1.000
_cell.length_b   1.000
_cell.length_c   1.000
_cell.angle_alpha   90.00
_cell.angle_beta   90.00
_cell.angle_gamma   90.00
#
_symmetry.space_group_name_H-M   'P 1'
#
loop_
_entity.id
_entity.type
_entity.pdbx_description
1 polymer ?
#
loop_
_entity_poly.entity_id
_entity_poly.type
_entity_poly.pdbx_seq_one_letter_code
_entity_poly.pdbx_strand_id
1 'polypeptide(L)'
;MSMFDNIRCEVPLPDDFEGDPLFQTKDFERVLATHVIRGDGLYLDDGHYETVPKAERPNPDAADGTLEDLKGSLRWAPNLVHHPEAHGIVNFYGDDAAGTLHEYEAKFMDGQLIGIKVRTDFPKADVIDSE
;
A
#
# COMPACT_ATOMS: atom_id res chain seq x y z
N MET A 1 12.64 -9.00 -9.83
CA MET A 1 11.60 -8.33 -9.04
C MET A 1 11.70 -6.85 -9.36
N SER A 2 10.62 -6.24 -9.85
CA SER A 2 10.62 -4.81 -10.14
C SER A 2 10.25 -4.04 -8.88
N MET A 3 10.84 -2.86 -8.73
CA MET A 3 10.71 -1.97 -7.58
C MET A 3 9.50 -1.07 -7.84
N PHE A 4 8.41 -1.28 -7.13
CA PHE A 4 7.15 -0.56 -7.30
C PHE A 4 6.66 -0.04 -5.96
N ASP A 5 5.91 1.05 -6.00
CA ASP A 5 5.31 1.63 -4.81
C ASP A 5 4.06 0.82 -4.43
N ASN A 6 3.68 0.93 -3.16
CA ASN A 6 2.50 0.26 -2.64
C ASN A 6 1.37 1.27 -2.36
N ILE A 7 0.14 0.81 -2.43
CA ILE A 7 -1.08 1.52 -2.07
C ILE A 7 -1.76 0.73 -0.98
N ARG A 8 -1.92 1.34 0.20
CA ARG A 8 -2.79 0.84 1.26
C ARG A 8 -4.14 1.54 1.15
N CYS A 9 -5.20 0.82 0.79
CA CYS A 9 -6.53 1.40 0.65
C CYS A 9 -7.34 1.21 1.93
N GLU A 10 -7.73 2.29 2.60
CA GLU A 10 -8.56 2.24 3.83
C GLU A 10 -10.06 2.47 3.53
N VAL A 11 -10.42 2.72 2.27
CA VAL A 11 -11.80 2.89 1.79
C VAL A 11 -12.32 1.55 1.25
N PRO A 12 -13.61 1.19 1.46
CA PRO A 12 -14.20 0.02 0.85
C PRO A 12 -14.06 0.03 -0.67
N LEU A 13 -13.63 -1.09 -1.24
CA LEU A 13 -13.50 -1.27 -2.68
C LEU A 13 -14.85 -1.61 -3.32
N PRO A 14 -15.07 -1.21 -4.58
CA PRO A 14 -16.37 -1.29 -5.26
C PRO A 14 -16.90 -2.71 -5.53
N ASP A 15 -16.06 -3.72 -5.37
CA ASP A 15 -16.32 -5.15 -5.59
C ASP A 15 -16.36 -5.97 -4.29
N ASP A 16 -16.42 -5.29 -3.13
CA ASP A 16 -16.39 -5.92 -1.81
C ASP A 16 -15.16 -6.80 -1.61
N PHE A 17 -14.01 -6.41 -2.18
CA PHE A 17 -12.74 -7.13 -2.05
C PHE A 17 -12.41 -7.47 -0.58
N GLU A 18 -12.26 -8.77 -0.31
CA GLU A 18 -11.81 -9.31 0.98
C GLU A 18 -10.38 -9.85 0.83
N GLY A 19 -9.40 -9.09 1.29
CA GLY A 19 -7.98 -9.45 1.20
C GLY A 19 -7.08 -8.50 1.98
N ASP A 20 -5.76 -8.69 1.87
CA ASP A 20 -4.80 -7.72 2.39
C ASP A 20 -4.96 -6.41 1.60
N PRO A 21 -5.28 -5.26 2.24
CA PRO A 21 -5.52 -4.00 1.54
C PRO A 21 -4.23 -3.34 1.03
N LEU A 22 -3.17 -4.13 0.79
CA LEU A 22 -1.87 -3.70 0.30
C LEU A 22 -1.72 -4.06 -1.18
N PHE A 23 -1.92 -3.06 -2.01
CA PHE A 23 -1.83 -3.12 -3.46
C PHE A 23 -0.49 -2.55 -3.95
N GLN A 24 -0.17 -2.82 -5.21
CA GLN A 24 0.99 -2.25 -5.89
C GLN A 24 0.56 -1.21 -6.93
N THR A 25 1.41 -0.22 -7.21
CA THR A 25 1.19 0.78 -8.24
C THR A 25 2.50 1.10 -8.99
N LYS A 26 2.37 1.53 -10.25
CA LYS A 26 3.49 1.91 -11.13
C LYS A 26 3.47 3.39 -11.52
N ASP A 27 2.52 4.14 -10.99
CA ASP A 27 2.17 5.49 -11.44
C ASP A 27 3.00 6.59 -10.74
N PHE A 28 3.71 6.25 -9.66
CA PHE A 28 4.60 7.15 -8.92
C PHE A 28 6.09 6.94 -9.30
N GLU A 29 6.99 7.53 -8.52
CA GLU A 29 8.44 7.53 -8.77
C GLU A 29 9.13 6.17 -8.53
N ARG A 30 8.39 5.16 -8.03
CA ARG A 30 8.88 3.77 -7.85
C ARG A 30 10.03 3.67 -6.87
N VAL A 31 9.89 4.34 -5.74
CA VAL A 31 10.90 4.46 -4.67
C VAL A 31 10.66 3.49 -3.51
N LEU A 32 9.77 2.50 -3.67
CA LEU A 32 9.28 1.59 -2.61
C LEU A 32 8.53 2.34 -1.51
N ALA A 33 7.92 3.47 -1.86
CA ALA A 33 7.06 4.21 -0.95
C ALA A 33 5.73 3.48 -0.74
N THR A 34 5.16 3.63 0.44
CA THR A 34 3.77 3.22 0.70
C THR A 34 2.90 4.45 0.76
N HIS A 35 1.93 4.54 -0.14
CA HIS A 35 0.91 5.57 -0.13
C HIS A 35 -0.38 5.00 0.47
N VAL A 36 -1.19 5.84 1.09
CA VAL A 36 -2.44 5.46 1.74
C VAL A 36 -3.59 6.24 1.10
N ILE A 37 -4.59 5.52 0.59
CA ILE A 37 -5.83 6.12 0.09
C ILE A 37 -6.85 6.10 1.22
N ARG A 38 -7.35 7.28 1.57
CA ARG A 38 -8.40 7.50 2.57
C ARG A 38 -9.58 8.20 1.93
N GLY A 39 -10.72 8.22 2.64
CA GLY A 39 -11.93 8.87 2.16
C GLY A 39 -11.76 10.38 1.90
N ASP A 40 -10.77 11.01 2.51
CA ASP A 40 -10.47 12.43 2.41
C ASP A 40 -9.30 12.77 1.47
N GLY A 41 -8.52 11.79 0.99
CA GLY A 41 -7.42 12.06 0.05
C GLY A 41 -6.34 10.99 -0.02
N LEU A 42 -5.21 11.40 -0.60
CA LEU A 42 -4.00 10.58 -0.75
C LEU A 42 -2.94 11.03 0.26
N TYR A 43 -2.29 10.05 0.88
CA TYR A 43 -1.24 10.27 1.87
C TYR A 43 0.02 9.47 1.52
N LEU A 44 1.20 9.99 1.83
CA LEU A 44 2.44 9.22 1.88
C LEU A 44 2.71 8.78 3.32
N ASP A 45 3.00 7.50 3.52
CA ASP A 45 3.49 6.99 4.81
C ASP A 45 5.00 7.20 4.91
N ASP A 46 5.39 8.38 5.40
CA ASP A 46 6.77 8.77 5.67
C ASP A 46 7.11 8.58 7.16
N GLY A 47 6.65 7.45 7.71
CA GLY A 47 6.88 7.05 9.09
C GLY A 47 8.34 6.79 9.43
N HIS A 48 8.57 6.36 10.66
CA HIS A 48 9.89 5.99 11.14
C HIS A 48 9.80 4.78 12.07
N TYR A 49 10.93 4.10 12.28
CA TYR A 49 11.01 3.06 13.30
C TYR A 49 11.25 3.69 14.66
N GLU A 50 10.45 3.28 15.64
CA GLU A 50 10.69 3.58 17.04
C GLU A 50 11.06 2.31 17.82
N THR A 51 11.84 2.50 18.88
CA THR A 51 12.21 1.40 19.77
C THR A 51 11.02 1.02 20.64
N VAL A 52 10.65 -0.26 20.61
CA VAL A 52 9.59 -0.82 21.45
C VAL A 52 10.12 -1.04 22.87
N PRO A 53 9.43 -0.56 23.92
CA PRO A 53 9.79 -0.84 25.30
C PRO A 53 9.88 -2.34 25.56
N LYS A 54 10.88 -2.77 26.34
CA LYS A 54 11.15 -4.20 26.56
C LYS A 54 9.94 -4.97 27.09
N ALA A 55 9.16 -4.35 27.98
CA ALA A 55 7.95 -4.93 28.56
C ALA A 55 6.82 -5.20 27.56
N GLU A 56 6.82 -4.53 26.40
CA GLU A 56 5.83 -4.72 25.32
C GLU A 56 6.28 -5.75 24.27
N ARG A 57 7.53 -6.24 24.36
CA ARG A 57 8.10 -7.16 23.37
C ARG A 57 7.61 -8.59 23.58
N PRO A 58 7.66 -9.46 22.55
CA PRO A 58 7.29 -10.87 22.68
C PRO A 58 8.06 -11.65 23.76
N ASN A 59 9.32 -11.28 24.01
CA ASN A 59 10.19 -11.92 25.00
C ASN A 59 10.74 -10.87 26.00
N PRO A 60 9.92 -10.36 26.93
CA PRO A 60 10.31 -9.24 27.79
C PRO A 60 11.42 -9.63 28.80
N ASP A 61 11.53 -10.91 29.13
CA ASP A 61 12.50 -11.44 30.10
C ASP A 61 13.80 -11.95 29.46
N ALA A 62 13.94 -11.85 28.12
CA ALA A 62 15.15 -12.27 27.44
C ALA A 62 16.37 -11.47 27.94
N ALA A 63 17.52 -12.13 28.05
CA ALA A 63 18.75 -11.44 28.42
C ALA A 63 19.14 -10.38 27.36
N ASP A 64 19.61 -9.23 27.82
CA ASP A 64 19.96 -8.11 26.95
C ASP A 64 21.00 -8.53 25.90
N GLY A 65 20.78 -8.12 24.65
CA GLY A 65 21.70 -8.39 23.54
C GLY A 65 21.60 -9.80 22.94
N THR A 66 20.64 -10.62 23.39
CA THR A 66 20.32 -11.89 22.73
C THR A 66 19.43 -11.68 21.50
N LEU A 67 19.43 -12.64 20.57
CA LEU A 67 18.51 -12.61 19.43
C LEU A 67 17.04 -12.54 19.88
N GLU A 68 16.70 -13.20 20.99
CA GLU A 68 15.33 -13.16 21.55
C GLU A 68 14.94 -11.77 22.08
N ASP A 69 15.88 -11.01 22.63
CA ASP A 69 15.67 -9.62 23.09
C ASP A 69 15.49 -8.64 21.92
N LEU A 70 16.11 -8.92 20.77
CA LEU A 70 15.98 -8.10 19.56
C LEU A 70 14.63 -8.28 18.84
N LYS A 71 13.94 -9.41 19.03
CA LYS A 71 12.65 -9.68 18.36
C LYS A 71 11.60 -8.68 18.81
N GLY A 72 11.00 -7.98 17.84
CA GLY A 72 10.00 -6.94 18.12
C GLY A 72 10.56 -5.70 18.79
N SER A 73 11.89 -5.49 18.77
CA SER A 73 12.53 -4.31 19.37
C SER A 73 12.27 -3.00 18.63
N LEU A 74 11.79 -3.07 17.39
CA LEU A 74 11.38 -1.92 16.58
C LEU A 74 9.94 -2.11 16.10
N ARG A 75 9.18 -1.02 16.06
CA ARG A 75 7.89 -0.95 15.38
C ARG A 75 7.85 0.25 14.45
N TRP A 76 7.15 0.11 13.34
CA TRP A 76 6.89 1.24 12.44
C TRP A 76 5.87 2.17 13.10
N ALA A 77 6.23 3.43 13.26
CA ALA A 77 5.35 4.52 13.67
C ALA A 77 4.98 5.30 12.40
N PRO A 78 3.75 5.13 11.86
CA PRO A 78 3.36 5.76 10.61
C PRO A 78 3.26 7.28 10.78
N ASN A 79 3.70 8.01 9.75
CA ASN A 79 3.55 9.45 9.66
C ASN A 79 2.93 9.77 8.30
N LEU A 80 1.63 10.04 8.32
CA LEU A 80 0.84 10.18 7.09
C LEU A 80 0.84 11.63 6.64
N VAL A 81 1.61 11.90 5.57
CA VAL A 81 1.73 13.22 4.96
C VAL A 81 0.69 13.34 3.87
N HIS A 82 -0.26 14.28 4.04
CA HIS A 82 -1.31 14.53 3.05
C HIS A 82 -0.75 15.17 1.78
N HIS A 83 -1.23 14.74 0.62
CA HIS A 83 -0.96 15.31 -0.70
C HIS A 83 -2.14 16.17 -1.20
N PRO A 84 -2.26 17.44 -0.76
CA PRO A 84 -3.35 18.32 -1.18
C PRO A 84 -3.33 18.66 -2.68
N GLU A 85 -2.19 18.46 -3.34
CA GLU A 85 -2.02 18.64 -4.78
C GLU A 85 -2.43 17.42 -5.61
N ALA A 86 -2.86 16.32 -4.98
CA ALA A 86 -3.24 15.12 -5.69
C ALA A 86 -4.40 15.40 -6.67
N HIS A 87 -4.14 15.21 -7.96
CA HIS A 87 -5.11 15.41 -9.03
C HIS A 87 -4.84 14.42 -10.15
N GLY A 88 -5.89 13.76 -10.65
CA GLY A 88 -5.79 12.79 -11.74
C GLY A 88 -6.29 11.41 -11.36
N ILE A 89 -5.71 10.38 -11.98
CA ILE A 89 -6.08 8.98 -11.78
C ILE A 89 -4.83 8.21 -11.34
N VAL A 90 -4.98 7.40 -10.29
CA VAL A 90 -3.97 6.46 -9.81
C VAL A 90 -4.48 5.05 -10.02
N ASN A 91 -3.70 4.24 -10.74
CA ASN A 91 -3.96 2.82 -10.95
C ASN A 91 -3.24 2.00 -9.87
N PHE A 92 -3.93 1.01 -9.32
CA PHE A 92 -3.33 0.07 -8.38
C PHE A 92 -3.94 -1.32 -8.53
N TYR A 93 -3.17 -2.34 -8.16
CA TYR A 93 -3.54 -3.74 -8.39
C TYR A 93 -3.00 -4.64 -7.29
N GLY A 94 -3.67 -5.77 -7.08
CA GLY A 94 -3.30 -6.75 -6.07
C GLY A 94 -4.07 -8.04 -6.27
N ASP A 95 -3.65 -9.09 -5.58
CA ASP A 95 -4.28 -10.39 -5.68
C ASP A 95 -5.11 -10.68 -4.43
N ASP A 96 -6.29 -11.29 -4.60
CA ASP A 96 -7.06 -11.80 -3.46
C ASP A 96 -6.46 -13.10 -2.88
N ALA A 97 -7.07 -13.62 -1.82
CA ALA A 97 -6.64 -14.88 -1.20
C ALA A 97 -6.72 -16.10 -2.14
N ALA A 98 -7.51 -16.03 -3.22
CA ALA A 98 -7.59 -17.06 -4.25
C ALA A 98 -6.55 -16.88 -5.37
N GLY A 99 -5.78 -15.79 -5.34
CA GLY A 99 -4.80 -15.43 -6.38
C GLY A 99 -5.44 -14.81 -7.63
N THR A 100 -6.67 -14.31 -7.52
CA THR A 100 -7.31 -13.53 -8.60
C THR A 100 -6.73 -12.14 -8.59
N LEU A 101 -6.23 -11.68 -9.74
CA LEU A 101 -5.76 -10.31 -9.91
C LEU A 101 -6.94 -9.34 -9.97
N HIS A 102 -6.89 -8.31 -9.14
CA HIS A 102 -7.81 -7.19 -9.12
C HIS A 102 -7.07 -5.90 -9.46
N GLU A 103 -7.69 -5.06 -10.29
CA GLU A 103 -7.16 -3.77 -10.71
C GLU A 103 -8.19 -2.67 -10.45
N TYR A 104 -7.72 -1.53 -9.95
CA TYR A 104 -8.56 -0.41 -9.56
C TYR A 104 -8.01 0.91 -10.09
N GLU A 105 -8.93 1.86 -10.30
CA GLU A 105 -8.63 3.25 -10.61
C GLU A 105 -9.21 4.15 -9.51
N ALA A 106 -8.33 4.85 -8.78
CA ALA A 106 -8.72 5.92 -7.86
C ALA A 106 -8.60 7.28 -8.56
N LYS A 107 -9.68 8.06 -8.53
CA LYS A 107 -9.71 9.42 -9.10
C LYS A 107 -9.59 10.45 -7.98
N PHE A 108 -8.65 11.37 -8.13
CA PHE A 108 -8.44 12.51 -7.24
C PHE A 108 -8.69 13.83 -7.96
N MET A 109 -9.27 14.79 -7.25
CA MET A 109 -9.45 16.18 -7.70
C MET A 109 -9.23 17.11 -6.52
N ASP A 110 -8.28 18.02 -6.67
CA ASP A 110 -7.92 19.04 -5.67
C ASP A 110 -7.62 18.43 -4.28
N GLY A 111 -6.85 17.34 -4.27
CA GLY A 111 -6.44 16.61 -3.06
C GLY A 111 -7.48 15.60 -2.56
N GLN A 112 -8.72 15.65 -3.05
CA GLN A 112 -9.81 14.82 -2.55
C GLN A 112 -10.02 13.58 -3.39
N LEU A 113 -10.33 12.46 -2.73
CA LEU A 113 -10.78 11.25 -3.39
C LEU A 113 -12.20 11.46 -3.92
N ILE A 114 -12.38 11.33 -5.25
CA ILE A 114 -13.68 11.45 -5.91
C ILE A 114 -14.37 10.08 -6.02
N GLY A 115 -13.60 9.01 -6.18
CA GLY A 115 -14.12 7.65 -6.23
C GLY A 115 -13.10 6.63 -6.70
N ILE A 116 -13.45 5.37 -6.49
CA ILE A 116 -12.68 4.20 -6.91
C ILE A 116 -13.60 3.32 -7.77
N LYS A 117 -13.08 2.78 -8.88
CA LYS A 117 -13.79 1.80 -9.71
C LYS A 117 -12.88 0.63 -10.05
N VAL A 118 -13.49 -0.54 -10.28
CA VAL A 118 -12.80 -1.70 -10.87
C VAL A 118 -12.39 -1.35 -12.29
N ARG A 119 -11.16 -1.70 -12.65
CA ARG A 119 -10.67 -1.62 -14.01
C ARG A 119 -10.96 -2.94 -14.72
N THR A 120 -11.95 -2.92 -15.60
CA THR A 120 -12.37 -4.10 -16.38
C THR A 120 -11.57 -4.27 -17.68
N ASP A 121 -10.83 -3.25 -18.08
CA ASP A 121 -10.07 -3.23 -19.32
C ASP A 121 -8.66 -3.73 -19.07
N PHE A 122 -8.53 -5.07 -19.11
CA PHE A 122 -7.24 -5.70 -19.35
C PHE A 122 -6.80 -5.26 -20.76
N PRO A 123 -5.65 -4.59 -20.95
CA PRO A 123 -5.03 -4.65 -22.26
C PRO A 123 -4.81 -6.14 -22.53
N LYS A 124 -5.52 -6.68 -23.53
CA LYS A 124 -5.14 -7.97 -24.12
C LYS A 124 -3.65 -7.86 -24.38
N ALA A 125 -2.87 -8.81 -23.87
CA ALA A 125 -1.48 -8.94 -24.29
C ALA A 125 -1.48 -8.81 -25.82
N ASP A 126 -0.75 -7.81 -26.32
CA ASP A 126 -0.53 -7.70 -27.75
C ASP A 126 -0.07 -9.08 -28.20
N VAL A 127 -0.92 -9.74 -28.99
CA VAL A 127 -0.53 -10.94 -29.70
C VAL A 127 0.58 -10.44 -30.60
N ILE A 128 1.82 -10.71 -30.21
CA ILE A 128 2.96 -10.56 -31.10
C ILE A 128 2.66 -11.52 -32.24
N ASP A 129 2.11 -10.99 -33.33
CA ASP A 129 2.05 -11.68 -34.61
C ASP A 129 3.50 -11.97 -34.98
N SER A 130 3.91 -13.21 -34.74
CA SER A 130 5.13 -13.74 -35.32
C SER A 130 4.84 -14.05 -36.79
N GLU A 131 5.19 -13.12 -37.67
CA GLU A 131 5.47 -13.43 -39.08
C GLU A 131 6.77 -14.23 -39.22
#